data_AF-A0A0K0GBB7-F1
#
_entry.id   AF-A0A0K0GBB7-F1
#
_cell.length_a   1.000
_cell.length_b   1.000
_cell.length_c   1.000
_cell.angle_alpha   90.00
_cell.angle_beta   90.00
_cell.angle_gamma   90.00
#
_symmetry.space_group_name_H-M   'P 1'
#
loop_
_entity.id
_entity.type
_entity.pdbx_description
1 polymer ?
#
loop_
_entity_poly.entity_id
_entity_poly.type
_entity_poly.pdbx_seq_one_letter_code
_entity_poly.pdbx_strand_id
1 'polypeptide(L)'
;MGIKRKLGILVLMCVIAAFTFIGFAQKEPYSVDGVVDSVWDKYKVQSTQIGGFGESSEGEPAISVDVYDKNDIPKVEKYLENNLSKDDLAQYEINVFSNKGIHY
;
A
#
# COMPACT_ATOMS: atom_id res chain seq x y z
N MET A 1 27.59 -5.46 -41.65
CA MET A 1 27.09 -4.39 -40.74
C MET A 1 28.20 -3.99 -39.78
N GLY A 2 28.74 -2.78 -39.93
CA GLY A 2 29.95 -2.33 -39.22
C GLY A 2 29.80 -2.34 -37.70
N ILE A 3 30.85 -2.77 -37.02
CA ILE A 3 30.96 -2.93 -35.55
C ILE A 3 30.44 -1.70 -34.78
N LYS A 4 30.62 -0.49 -35.34
CA LYS A 4 30.13 0.78 -34.79
C LYS A 4 28.60 0.84 -34.62
N ARG A 5 27.84 0.18 -35.51
CA ARG A 5 26.36 0.16 -35.46
C ARG A 5 25.84 -0.84 -34.42
N LYS A 6 26.61 -1.87 -34.06
CA LYS A 6 26.26 -2.83 -33.01
C LYS A 6 26.49 -2.27 -31.60
N LEU A 7 27.54 -1.47 -31.40
CA LEU A 7 27.79 -0.81 -30.10
C LEU A 7 26.70 0.21 -29.73
N GLY A 8 26.22 1.01 -30.68
CA GLY A 8 25.18 2.01 -30.41
C GLY A 8 23.85 1.40 -29.98
N ILE A 9 23.49 0.24 -30.54
CA ILE A 9 22.26 -0.49 -30.16
C ILE A 9 22.38 -1.06 -28.73
N LEU A 10 23.56 -1.54 -28.35
CA LEU A 10 23.81 -2.09 -27.02
C LEU A 10 23.68 -1.00 -25.93
N VAL A 11 24.26 0.18 -26.18
CA VAL A 11 24.17 1.32 -25.25
C VAL A 11 22.73 1.79 -25.08
N LEU A 12 21.96 1.85 -26.18
CA LEU A 12 20.56 2.25 -26.12
C LEU A 12 19.71 1.26 -25.29
N MET A 13 19.95 -0.04 -25.42
CA MET A 13 19.27 -1.05 -24.59
C MET A 13 19.60 -0.90 -23.10
N CYS A 14 20.88 -0.67 -22.76
CA CYS A 14 21.27 -0.49 -21.36
C CYS A 14 20.61 0.74 -20.73
N VAL A 15 20.46 1.83 -21.49
CA VAL A 15 19.79 3.05 -21.04
C VAL A 15 18.30 2.79 -20.80
N ILE A 16 17.61 2.12 -21.73
CA ILE A 16 16.18 1.77 -21.57
C ILE A 16 15.98 0.85 -20.35
N ALA A 17 16.85 -0.15 -20.18
CA ALA A 17 16.81 -1.04 -19.02
C ALA A 17 16.99 -0.25 -17.71
N ALA A 18 17.98 0.65 -17.64
CA ALA A 18 18.20 1.49 -16.46
C ALA A 18 16.99 2.37 -16.13
N PHE A 19 16.33 2.97 -17.13
CA PHE A 19 15.12 3.77 -16.92
C PHE A 19 13.94 2.92 -16.42
N THR A 20 13.76 1.70 -16.93
CA THR A 20 12.70 0.80 -16.42
C THR A 20 12.93 0.33 -14.99
N PHE A 21 14.19 0.14 -14.57
CA PHE A 21 14.52 -0.22 -13.19
C PHE A 21 14.31 0.95 -12.21
N ILE A 22 14.59 2.18 -12.63
CA ILE A 22 14.34 3.38 -11.80
C ILE A 22 12.84 3.61 -11.61
N GLY A 23 12.02 3.41 -12.65
CA GLY A 23 10.56 3.51 -12.56
C GLY A 23 9.91 2.43 -11.69
N PHE A 24 10.51 1.22 -11.61
CA PHE A 24 10.03 0.16 -10.72
C PHE A 24 10.47 0.35 -9.25
N ALA A 25 11.62 1.00 -9.04
CA ALA A 25 12.13 1.33 -7.71
C ALA A 25 11.47 2.58 -7.11
N GLN A 26 11.00 3.52 -7.95
CA GLN A 26 10.15 4.63 -7.56
C GLN A 26 8.67 4.23 -7.61
N LYS A 27 8.26 3.20 -6.86
CA LYS A 27 6.93 3.30 -6.27
C LYS A 27 7.08 4.39 -5.22
N GLU A 28 6.63 5.61 -5.56
CA GLU A 28 6.37 6.61 -4.53
C GLU A 28 5.66 5.90 -3.37
N PRO A 29 6.05 6.13 -2.12
CA PRO A 29 5.32 5.55 -1.00
C PRO A 29 3.86 5.90 -1.25
N TYR A 30 3.02 4.89 -1.43
CA TYR A 30 1.59 5.11 -1.57
C TYR A 30 1.21 5.96 -0.36
N SER A 31 0.55 7.10 -0.58
CA SER A 31 0.01 7.87 0.53
C SER A 31 -0.82 6.94 1.41
N VAL A 32 -0.92 7.23 2.70
CA VAL A 32 -1.76 6.44 3.62
C VAL A 32 -3.16 6.24 3.03
N ASP A 33 -3.75 7.30 2.49
CA ASP A 33 -5.02 7.24 1.74
C ASP A 33 -4.98 6.24 0.58
N GLY A 34 -3.94 6.26 -0.26
CA GLY A 34 -3.81 5.34 -1.39
C GLY A 34 -3.65 3.87 -0.95
N VAL A 35 -2.92 3.61 0.14
CA VAL A 35 -2.81 2.25 0.68
C VAL A 35 -4.16 1.78 1.21
N VAL A 36 -4.85 2.61 1.98
CA VAL A 36 -6.16 2.27 2.58
C VAL A 36 -7.23 2.10 1.49
N ASP A 37 -7.26 2.97 0.48
CA ASP A 37 -8.19 2.86 -0.66
C ASP A 37 -7.96 1.53 -1.41
N SER A 38 -6.71 1.13 -1.60
CA SER A 38 -6.37 -0.15 -2.25
C SER A 38 -6.78 -1.41 -1.47
N VAL A 39 -7.14 -1.28 -0.19
CA VAL A 39 -7.70 -2.39 0.60
C VAL A 39 -9.07 -2.80 0.03
N TRP A 40 -9.87 -1.84 -0.42
CA TRP A 40 -11.19 -2.10 -1.04
C TRP A 40 -11.09 -2.95 -2.31
N ASP A 41 -10.02 -2.78 -3.08
CA ASP A 41 -9.78 -3.55 -4.30
C ASP A 41 -9.39 -5.01 -4.02
N LYS A 42 -8.75 -5.26 -2.86
CA LYS A 42 -8.12 -6.54 -2.53
C LYS A 42 -8.96 -7.40 -1.60
N TYR A 43 -9.74 -6.78 -0.73
CA TYR A 43 -10.44 -7.45 0.36
C TYR A 43 -11.90 -7.01 0.43
N LYS A 44 -12.74 -7.86 1.03
CA LYS A 44 -14.14 -7.52 1.28
C LYS A 44 -14.23 -6.74 2.57
N VAL A 45 -14.21 -5.42 2.45
CA VAL A 45 -14.33 -4.49 3.57
C VAL A 45 -15.69 -3.79 3.59
N GLN A 46 -16.16 -3.45 4.78
CA GLN A 46 -17.42 -2.74 5.04
C GLN A 46 -17.19 -1.23 5.16
N SER A 47 -16.05 -0.84 5.73
CA SER A 47 -15.66 0.55 5.90
C SER A 47 -14.16 0.69 6.12
N THR A 48 -13.64 1.87 5.82
CA THR A 48 -12.28 2.30 6.14
C THR A 48 -12.31 3.71 6.69
N GLN A 49 -11.46 4.02 7.65
CA GLN A 49 -11.31 5.36 8.23
C GLN A 49 -9.84 5.64 8.53
N ILE A 50 -9.41 6.87 8.27
CA ILE A 50 -8.08 7.38 8.61
C ILE A 50 -8.29 8.57 9.58
N GLY A 51 -7.57 8.57 10.71
CA GLY A 51 -7.63 9.61 11.74
C GLY A 51 -8.39 9.19 13.01
N GLY A 52 -8.62 10.15 13.91
CA GLY A 52 -9.24 9.91 15.21
C GLY A 52 -10.77 9.69 15.15
N PHE A 53 -11.30 8.90 16.07
CA PHE A 53 -12.74 8.75 16.30
C PHE A 53 -13.29 9.98 17.06
N GLY A 54 -14.09 10.81 16.38
CA GLY A 54 -14.82 11.94 17.00
C GLY A 54 -14.05 13.28 17.03
N GLU A 55 -14.76 14.36 17.38
CA GLU A 55 -14.28 15.76 17.42
C GLU A 55 -13.10 16.05 18.36
N SER A 56 -12.51 15.02 18.98
CA SER A 56 -11.43 15.14 19.95
C SER A 56 -10.10 14.80 19.29
N SER A 57 -9.34 15.83 18.91
CA SER A 57 -7.98 15.76 18.36
C SER A 57 -6.92 15.23 19.34
N GLU A 58 -7.30 14.44 20.34
CA GLU A 58 -6.42 13.96 21.43
C GLU A 58 -6.08 12.47 21.33
N GLY A 59 -6.67 11.73 20.39
CA GLY A 59 -6.31 10.33 20.12
C GLY A 59 -5.16 10.22 19.11
N GLU A 60 -4.33 9.19 19.24
CA GLU A 60 -3.38 8.82 18.19
C GLU A 60 -4.16 8.58 16.88
N PRO A 61 -3.67 9.08 15.73
CA PRO A 61 -4.40 8.90 14.49
C PRO A 61 -4.43 7.40 14.16
N ALA A 62 -5.58 6.88 13.76
CA ALA A 62 -5.75 5.45 13.52
C ALA A 62 -6.15 5.17 12.09
N ILE A 63 -5.74 4.02 11.56
CA ILE A 63 -6.27 3.41 10.35
C ILE A 63 -7.21 2.30 10.78
N SER A 64 -8.51 2.55 10.66
CA SER A 64 -9.54 1.59 11.02
C SER A 64 -10.11 0.93 9.77
N VAL A 65 -10.14 -0.41 9.75
CA VAL A 65 -10.72 -1.19 8.65
C VAL A 65 -11.71 -2.21 9.22
N ASP A 66 -12.99 -2.09 8.84
CA ASP A 66 -14.02 -3.08 9.15
C ASP A 66 -14.12 -4.06 7.99
N VAL A 67 -13.86 -5.35 8.23
CA VAL A 67 -13.92 -6.42 7.22
C VAL A 67 -15.21 -7.21 7.32
N TYR A 68 -15.66 -7.81 6.20
CA TYR A 68 -16.83 -8.70 6.21
C TYR A 68 -16.52 -10.08 6.80
N ASP A 69 -15.34 -10.63 6.56
CA ASP A 69 -14.92 -11.93 7.10
C ASP A 69 -13.77 -11.73 8.10
N LYS A 70 -13.97 -12.15 9.35
CA LYS A 70 -12.95 -12.12 10.39
C LYS A 70 -11.66 -12.88 10.02
N ASN A 71 -11.73 -13.84 9.09
CA ASN A 71 -10.57 -14.58 8.62
C ASN A 71 -9.65 -13.73 7.72
N ASP A 72 -10.15 -12.60 7.21
CA ASP A 72 -9.36 -11.66 6.42
C ASP A 72 -8.62 -10.63 7.28
N ILE A 73 -8.96 -10.48 8.58
CA ILE A 73 -8.25 -9.59 9.52
C ILE A 73 -6.73 -9.72 9.42
N PRO A 74 -6.12 -10.91 9.64
CA PRO A 74 -4.66 -11.04 9.59
C PRO A 74 -4.06 -10.80 8.20
N LYS A 75 -4.86 -10.92 7.12
CA LYS A 75 -4.40 -10.64 5.76
C LYS A 75 -4.36 -9.14 5.50
N VAL A 76 -5.37 -8.42 5.97
CA VAL A 76 -5.49 -6.97 5.85
C VAL A 76 -4.43 -6.28 6.72
N GLU A 77 -4.24 -6.70 7.97
CA GLU A 77 -3.17 -6.19 8.85
C GLU A 77 -1.81 -6.32 8.18
N LYS A 78 -1.47 -7.53 7.74
CA LYS A 78 -0.22 -7.80 7.03
C LYS A 78 -0.09 -6.98 5.75
N TYR A 79 -1.19 -6.72 5.04
CA TYR A 79 -1.14 -5.89 3.84
C TYR A 79 -0.77 -4.45 4.18
N LEU A 80 -1.42 -3.86 5.18
CA LEU A 80 -1.14 -2.51 5.64
C LEU A 80 0.32 -2.39 6.11
N GLU A 81 0.80 -3.31 6.94
CA GLU A 81 2.20 -3.34 7.41
C GLU A 81 3.24 -3.41 6.29
N ASN A 82 2.94 -4.09 5.18
CA ASN A 82 3.88 -4.26 4.08
C ASN A 82 3.85 -3.11 3.06
N ASN A 83 2.81 -2.28 3.06
CA ASN A 83 2.62 -1.24 2.04
C ASN A 83 2.66 0.19 2.60
N LEU A 84 2.47 0.37 3.91
CA LEU A 84 2.72 1.63 4.59
C LEU A 84 4.21 1.85 4.80
N SER A 85 4.63 3.12 4.83
CA SER A 85 6.00 3.45 5.19
C SER A 85 6.25 3.23 6.69
N LYS A 86 7.52 3.10 7.08
CA LYS A 86 7.86 2.98 8.51
C LYS A 86 7.42 4.20 9.33
N ASP A 87 7.45 5.38 8.73
CA ASP A 87 7.02 6.61 9.38
C ASP A 87 5.50 6.62 9.57
N ASP A 88 4.74 6.12 8.60
CA ASP A 88 3.29 5.97 8.72
C ASP A 88 2.93 4.93 9.80
N LEU A 89 3.63 3.80 9.83
CA LEU A 89 3.43 2.76 10.87
C LEU A 89 3.79 3.24 12.28
N ALA A 90 4.62 4.27 12.42
CA ALA A 90 4.94 4.89 13.70
C ALA A 90 3.95 5.97 14.11
N GLN A 91 3.22 6.56 13.14
CA GLN A 91 2.24 7.61 13.38
C GLN A 91 0.84 7.05 13.57
N TYR A 92 0.48 6.00 12.85
CA TYR A 92 -0.88 5.46 12.83
C TYR A 92 -1.01 4.14 13.57
N GLU A 93 -2.00 4.05 14.45
CA GLU A 93 -2.43 2.75 15.00
C GLU A 93 -3.28 1.99 13.97
N ILE A 94 -2.95 0.73 13.69
CA ILE A 94 -3.71 -0.11 12.76
C ILE A 94 -4.76 -0.90 13.53
N ASN A 95 -6.03 -0.66 13.21
CA ASN A 95 -7.17 -1.31 13.84
C ASN A 95 -8.00 -2.04 12.78
N VAL A 96 -7.79 -3.35 12.62
CA VAL A 96 -8.57 -4.19 11.70
C VAL A 96 -9.54 -5.05 12.51
N PHE A 97 -10.83 -4.92 12.24
CA PHE A 97 -11.88 -5.61 12.99
C PHE A 97 -13.02 -6.04 12.08
N SER A 98 -14.00 -6.76 12.62
CA SER A 98 -15.19 -7.21 11.91
C SER A 98 -16.40 -7.01 12.82
N ASN A 99 -17.13 -5.91 12.66
CA ASN A 99 -18.21 -5.55 13.59
C ASN A 99 -19.53 -6.27 13.27
N LYS A 100 -19.86 -6.41 11.98
CA LYS A 100 -21.04 -7.15 11.49
C LYS A 100 -20.68 -8.37 10.62
N GLY A 101 -19.45 -8.87 10.76
CA GLY A 101 -18.94 -9.87 9.84
C GLY A 101 -19.69 -11.18 9.86
N ILE A 102 -19.62 -11.86 8.72
CA ILE A 102 -20.23 -13.17 8.48
C ILE A 102 -19.21 -14.21 8.94
N HIS A 103 -19.59 -15.06 9.90
CA HIS A 103 -18.80 -16.21 10.29
C HIS A 103 -19.20 -17.41 9.43
N TYR A 104 -18.31 -17.86 8.55
CA TYR A 104 -18.45 -19.15 7.85
C TYR A 104 -17.87 -20.29 8.68
#